data_AF-A0A524RW53-F1
#
_entry.id   AF-A0A524RW53-F1
#
_cell.length_a   1.000
_cell.length_b   1.000
_cell.length_c   1.000
_cell.angle_alpha   90.00
_cell.angle_beta   90.00
_cell.angle_gamma   90.00
#
_symmetry.space_group_name_H-M   'P 1'
#
loop_
_entity.id
_entity.type
_entity.pdbx_description
1 polymer ?
#
loop_
_entity_poly.entity_id
_entity_poly.type
_entity_poly.pdbx_seq_one_letter_code
_entity_poly.pdbx_strand_id
1 'polypeptide(L)'
;REGWDSGVELGSGEPEAAIDLGGALHYDSYNDFSADLELLRTSLISSGLDSEPLERLIAQVATYGFSLAALDIRQECTRHSDALDELSRFLQLEVPYGEMDEDSRVAWLLSELGTRRPLVPVTAHWTPPTRETLDVFRMLQRLQREFGQRACRTYIISMCESVSDVLEVLVLAKEAGIIDVASGRANLLVIPLFETVEDLQRAPAVMGRLFDDPTYRKLLGEPSPDGLSGLQEVMLGYSDSNKDSGFLSSNWEIHGAQQALQALANSHGIRLRLFHGRGGSVGRGGGPAYQAILAQPGGNLDGCIKITEQGEVLASKYALPELALYNLETVVSAVIQNSLMGSRLDQTPNWNLLMRRLAGCSRSHYRALVHEDPALVPFFQQVTPIEEISKLQISSRPARRRSGSKDLSSLRAIPWVFGWTQSRFLLPSWFGVGTALGEELERDPEQLQLLKVLYSRWPFFRMLISKVEMTLAKVDLRLAHHNVEELSGQAYREDFERIYGVIAREYALTRDLVRQISGHVRLLDGDPSLQLSVDLRNRTIVPLSFIQVALLRRLRGQVRQPPQREEDAEGTYSRSELLRGALLTINGIAAGMRNTG
;
A
#
# COMPACT_ATOMS: atom_id res chain seq x y z
N ARG A 1 38.28 8.73 15.76
CA ARG A 1 39.13 8.42 16.94
C ARG A 1 39.50 9.75 17.57
N GLU A 2 38.60 10.30 18.38
CA GLU A 2 38.93 11.35 19.35
C GLU A 2 38.12 10.98 20.59
N GLY A 3 38.85 10.63 21.65
CA GLY A 3 38.29 10.14 22.91
C GLY A 3 37.71 11.29 23.71
N TRP A 4 36.59 11.02 24.37
CA TRP A 4 36.09 11.86 25.43
C TRP A 4 36.99 11.67 26.65
N ASP A 5 37.72 12.71 27.02
CA ASP A 5 38.54 12.78 28.22
C ASP A 5 37.68 13.42 29.33
N SER A 6 37.10 12.60 30.20
CA SER A 6 36.36 13.08 31.37
C SER A 6 37.36 13.36 32.48
N GLY A 7 37.88 14.59 32.51
CA GLY A 7 38.65 15.12 33.63
C GLY A 7 37.79 15.25 34.89
N VAL A 8 37.76 14.18 35.68
CA VAL A 8 37.35 14.24 37.10
C VAL A 8 38.46 13.53 37.89
N GLU A 9 39.33 14.33 38.53
CA GLU A 9 40.26 13.82 39.54
C GLU A 9 39.44 13.35 40.75
N LEU A 10 39.27 12.03 40.89
CA LEU A 10 38.77 11.44 42.13
C LEU A 10 39.92 11.44 43.15
N GLY A 11 39.78 12.31 44.15
CA GLY A 11 40.68 12.38 45.31
C GLY A 11 40.78 11.04 46.04
N SER A 12 41.94 10.81 46.65
CA SER A 12 42.28 9.63 47.44
C SER A 12 41.36 9.47 48.66
N GLY A 13 40.24 8.78 48.46
CA GLY A 13 39.38 8.20 49.49
C GLY A 13 39.33 6.69 49.30
N GLU A 14 39.09 5.96 50.40
CA GLU A 14 39.06 4.49 50.51
C GLU A 14 38.40 3.77 49.32
N PRO A 15 38.80 2.52 48.99
CA PRO A 15 38.18 1.79 47.90
C PRO A 15 36.68 1.63 48.19
N GLU A 16 35.85 2.40 47.49
CA GLU A 16 34.42 2.20 47.43
C GLU A 16 34.20 0.71 47.14
N ALA A 17 33.45 0.06 48.02
CA ALA A 17 33.08 -1.33 47.87
C ALA A 17 32.63 -1.54 46.42
N ALA A 18 33.40 -2.34 45.67
CA ALA A 18 33.06 -2.70 44.31
C ALA A 18 31.61 -3.20 44.35
N ILE A 19 30.70 -2.43 43.75
CA ILE A 19 29.31 -2.85 43.59
C ILE A 19 29.42 -4.15 42.80
N ASP A 20 29.14 -5.26 43.47
CA ASP A 20 29.05 -6.57 42.84
C ASP A 20 27.85 -6.50 41.89
N LEU A 21 28.12 -6.09 40.64
CA LEU A 21 27.16 -6.06 39.55
C LEU A 21 26.89 -7.50 39.06
N GLY A 22 26.71 -8.46 39.98
CA GLY A 22 26.46 -9.88 39.72
C GLY A 22 25.17 -10.19 38.92
N GLY A 23 24.56 -9.17 38.29
CA GLY A 23 23.48 -9.27 37.32
C GLY A 23 23.93 -8.91 35.90
N ALA A 24 23.15 -9.35 34.92
CA ALA A 24 23.32 -8.96 33.54
C ALA A 24 23.28 -7.42 33.38
N LEU A 25 24.32 -6.82 32.78
CA LEU A 25 24.41 -5.38 32.50
C LEU A 25 23.60 -4.94 31.25
N HIS A 26 22.42 -5.52 31.05
CA HIS A 26 21.51 -5.15 29.97
C HIS A 26 20.06 -5.23 30.43
N TYR A 27 19.20 -4.45 29.77
CA TYR A 27 17.75 -4.59 29.95
C TYR A 27 17.25 -5.77 29.11
N ASP A 28 16.49 -6.66 29.74
CA ASP A 28 15.83 -7.78 29.06
C ASP A 28 14.67 -7.30 28.18
N SER A 29 14.00 -6.21 28.58
CA SER A 29 12.90 -5.62 27.83
C SER A 29 12.92 -4.10 27.85
N TYR A 30 12.25 -3.48 26.88
CA TYR A 30 12.05 -2.03 26.88
C TYR A 30 11.19 -1.56 28.07
N ASN A 31 10.36 -2.45 28.64
CA ASN A 31 9.53 -2.12 29.79
C ASN A 31 10.40 -1.91 31.04
N ASP A 32 11.46 -2.69 31.20
CA ASP A 32 12.39 -2.54 32.33
C ASP A 32 13.10 -1.19 32.22
N PHE A 33 13.60 -0.84 31.04
CA PHE A 33 14.19 0.48 30.80
C PHE A 33 13.18 1.61 30.99
N SER A 34 11.96 1.46 30.48
CA SER A 34 10.90 2.45 30.64
C SER A 34 10.51 2.65 32.11
N ALA A 35 10.50 1.58 32.92
CA ALA A 35 10.19 1.65 34.34
C ALA A 35 11.24 2.47 35.10
N ASP A 36 12.53 2.27 34.80
CA ASP A 36 13.61 3.06 35.39
C ASP A 36 13.53 4.54 35.00
N LEU A 37 13.19 4.84 33.74
CA LEU A 37 12.99 6.23 33.30
C LEU A 37 11.78 6.89 33.99
N GLU A 38 10.68 6.17 34.16
CA GLU A 38 9.50 6.68 34.88
C GLU A 38 9.77 6.84 36.38
N LEU A 39 10.63 6.01 36.97
CA LEU A 39 11.09 6.18 38.35
C LEU A 39 11.88 7.49 38.50
N LEU A 40 12.81 7.77 37.59
CA LEU A 40 13.56 9.03 37.56
C LEU A 40 12.62 10.23 37.40
N ARG A 41 11.65 10.12 36.49
CA ARG A 41 10.64 11.16 36.24
C ARG A 41 9.81 11.44 37.49
N THR A 42 9.32 10.38 38.14
CA THR A 42 8.54 10.48 39.38
C THR A 42 9.34 11.14 40.49
N SER A 43 10.61 10.77 40.65
CA SER A 43 11.52 11.37 41.65
C SER A 43 11.72 12.88 41.43
N LEU A 44 12.00 13.29 40.18
CA LEU A 44 12.15 14.70 39.83
C LEU A 44 10.87 15.51 40.11
N ILE A 45 9.71 15.03 39.62
CA ILE A 45 8.43 15.69 39.83
C ILE A 45 8.12 15.83 41.33
N SER A 46 8.37 14.77 42.11
CA SER A 46 8.15 14.80 43.57
C SER A 46 9.05 15.81 44.30
N SER A 47 10.19 16.15 43.71
CA SER A 47 11.14 17.15 44.22
C SER A 47 10.89 18.55 43.66
N GLY A 48 9.84 18.74 42.83
CA GLY A 48 9.54 20.02 42.17
C GLY A 48 10.49 20.37 41.02
N LEU A 49 11.18 19.38 40.46
CA LEU A 49 12.09 19.52 39.31
C LEU A 49 11.47 18.90 38.06
N ASP A 50 11.84 19.43 36.89
CA ASP A 50 11.53 18.87 35.58
C ASP A 50 12.81 18.66 34.75
N SER A 51 12.72 17.83 33.70
CA SER A 51 13.86 17.55 32.82
C SER A 51 13.36 17.25 31.41
N GLU A 52 13.45 18.24 30.53
CA GLU A 52 13.11 18.09 29.11
C GLU A 52 13.89 16.94 28.43
N PRO A 53 15.22 16.75 28.66
CA PRO A 53 15.94 15.62 28.10
C PRO A 53 15.39 14.26 28.54
N LEU A 54 14.93 14.13 29.79
CA LEU A 54 14.33 12.89 30.29
C LEU A 54 12.96 12.64 29.64
N GLU A 55 12.09 13.64 29.57
CA GLU A 55 10.80 13.52 28.89
C GLU A 55 10.96 13.15 27.42
N ARG A 56 11.96 13.72 26.75
CA ARG A 56 12.32 13.36 25.37
C ARG A 56 12.77 11.91 25.26
N LEU A 57 13.61 11.43 26.19
CA LEU A 57 14.06 10.04 26.21
C LEU A 57 12.89 9.07 26.47
N ILE A 58 12.00 9.39 27.41
CA ILE A 58 10.78 8.60 27.67
C ILE A 58 9.92 8.51 26.41
N ALA A 59 9.68 9.64 25.74
CA ALA A 59 8.93 9.66 24.48
C ALA A 59 9.62 8.85 23.37
N GLN A 60 10.95 8.92 23.26
CA GLN A 60 11.72 8.13 22.31
C GLN A 60 11.63 6.62 22.60
N VAL A 61 11.76 6.20 23.86
CA VAL A 61 11.63 4.80 24.27
C VAL A 61 10.21 4.30 24.02
N ALA A 62 9.19 5.10 24.36
CA ALA A 62 7.81 4.74 24.08
C ALA A 62 7.54 4.59 22.58
N THR A 63 8.15 5.42 21.74
CA THR A 63 7.96 5.44 20.27
C THR A 63 8.75 4.35 19.55
N TYR A 64 10.03 4.19 19.86
CA TYR A 64 10.97 3.34 19.11
C TYR A 64 11.23 1.99 19.79
N GLY A 65 11.07 1.91 21.12
CA GLY A 65 11.55 0.77 21.91
C GLY A 65 13.03 0.49 21.61
N PHE A 66 13.40 -0.80 21.57
CA PHE A 66 14.75 -1.24 21.19
C PHE A 66 14.88 -1.65 19.72
N SER A 67 13.80 -1.58 18.94
CA SER A 67 13.79 -2.05 17.54
C SER A 67 13.80 -0.94 16.50
N LEU A 68 13.71 0.34 16.92
CA LEU A 68 13.53 1.54 16.07
C LEU A 68 12.22 1.52 15.26
N ALA A 69 12.05 0.52 14.40
CA ALA A 69 10.85 0.23 13.65
C ALA A 69 10.46 -1.24 13.82
N ALA A 70 9.16 -1.52 13.85
CA ALA A 70 8.65 -2.88 13.76
C ALA A 70 8.71 -3.37 12.31
N LEU A 71 9.05 -4.64 12.11
CA LEU A 71 9.05 -5.29 10.80
C LEU A 71 7.71 -5.97 10.55
N ASP A 72 7.06 -5.60 9.45
CA ASP A 72 5.90 -6.30 8.92
C ASP A 72 6.35 -7.41 7.94
N ILE A 73 5.94 -8.66 8.17
CA ILE A 73 6.14 -9.76 7.21
C ILE A 73 4.96 -9.80 6.25
N ARG A 74 5.21 -10.04 4.96
CA ARG A 74 4.17 -10.15 3.94
C ARG A 74 4.48 -11.30 2.98
N GLN A 75 3.50 -12.16 2.73
CA GLN A 75 3.58 -13.26 1.75
C GLN A 75 2.23 -13.41 1.01
N GLU A 76 2.21 -14.04 -0.17
CA GLU A 76 0.94 -14.40 -0.85
C GLU A 76 0.33 -15.68 -0.27
N CYS A 77 -1.01 -15.74 -0.21
CA CYS A 77 -1.79 -16.88 0.30
C CYS A 77 -1.38 -18.23 -0.29
N THR A 78 -1.13 -18.28 -1.61
CA THR A 78 -0.77 -19.51 -2.33
C THR A 78 0.48 -20.21 -1.79
N ARG A 79 1.43 -19.46 -1.21
CA ARG A 79 2.61 -20.07 -0.58
C ARG A 79 2.25 -20.87 0.67
N HIS A 80 1.24 -20.43 1.41
CA HIS A 80 0.74 -21.11 2.60
C HIS A 80 -0.03 -22.36 2.20
N SER A 81 -0.95 -22.24 1.24
CA SER A 81 -1.73 -23.36 0.73
C SER A 81 -0.84 -24.44 0.09
N ASP A 82 0.16 -24.06 -0.71
CA ASP A 82 1.11 -24.99 -1.34
C ASP A 82 1.90 -25.78 -0.28
N ALA A 83 2.34 -25.10 0.78
CA ALA A 83 3.10 -25.72 1.87
C ALA A 83 2.22 -26.72 2.66
N LEU A 84 0.96 -26.37 2.92
CA LEU A 84 0.00 -27.24 3.60
C LEU A 84 -0.46 -28.40 2.71
N ASP A 85 -0.52 -28.20 1.40
CA ASP A 85 -0.80 -29.24 0.41
C ASP A 85 0.33 -30.28 0.35
N GLU A 86 1.59 -29.85 0.28
CA GLU A 86 2.74 -30.76 0.39
C GLU A 86 2.74 -31.52 1.73
N LEU A 87 2.45 -30.82 2.84
CA LEU A 87 2.34 -31.42 4.18
C LEU A 87 1.21 -32.45 4.26
N SER A 88 0.03 -32.14 3.74
CA SER A 88 -1.13 -33.04 3.76
C SER A 88 -0.88 -34.34 2.99
N ARG A 89 -0.20 -34.26 1.83
CA ARG A 89 0.22 -35.44 1.05
C ARG A 89 1.26 -36.25 1.78
N PHE A 90 2.23 -35.59 2.43
CA PHE A 90 3.21 -36.28 3.27
C PHE A 90 2.53 -37.06 4.41
N LEU A 91 1.53 -36.46 5.05
CA LEU A 91 0.74 -37.08 6.12
C LEU A 91 -0.25 -38.15 5.61
N GLN A 92 -0.38 -38.31 4.29
CA GLN A 92 -1.29 -39.25 3.66
C GLN A 92 -2.75 -39.05 4.11
N LEU A 93 -3.19 -37.79 4.19
CA LEU A 93 -4.60 -37.50 4.41
C LEU A 93 -5.45 -38.10 3.28
N GLU A 94 -6.67 -38.50 3.60
CA GLU A 94 -7.61 -39.12 2.64
C GLU A 94 -7.85 -38.22 1.41
N VAL A 95 -7.96 -36.90 1.64
CA VAL A 95 -8.03 -35.88 0.60
C VAL A 95 -6.87 -34.91 0.82
N PRO A 96 -5.98 -34.71 -0.17
CA PRO A 96 -4.94 -33.68 -0.11
C PRO A 96 -5.54 -32.28 0.03
N TYR A 97 -4.87 -31.40 0.78
CA TYR A 97 -5.37 -30.06 1.09
C TYR A 97 -5.70 -29.23 -0.17
N GLY A 98 -4.88 -29.34 -1.22
CA GLY A 98 -5.11 -28.66 -2.49
C GLY A 98 -6.38 -29.11 -3.22
N GLU A 99 -6.89 -30.30 -2.90
CA GLU A 99 -8.11 -30.88 -3.48
C GLU A 99 -9.34 -30.71 -2.57
N MET A 100 -9.16 -30.24 -1.33
CA MET A 100 -10.27 -29.91 -0.43
C MET A 100 -11.04 -28.66 -0.91
N ASP A 101 -12.35 -28.67 -0.71
CA ASP A 101 -13.16 -27.45 -0.80
C ASP A 101 -12.97 -26.55 0.44
N GLU A 102 -13.46 -25.31 0.37
CA GLU A 102 -13.24 -24.30 1.43
C GLU A 102 -13.72 -24.78 2.81
N ASP A 103 -14.90 -25.39 2.89
CA ASP A 103 -15.45 -25.83 4.17
C ASP A 103 -14.65 -27.01 4.76
N SER A 104 -14.16 -27.93 3.93
CA SER A 104 -13.27 -29.00 4.37
C SER A 104 -11.91 -28.47 4.83
N ARG A 105 -11.35 -27.47 4.14
CA ARG A 105 -10.11 -26.79 4.55
C ARG A 105 -10.28 -26.12 5.90
N VAL A 106 -11.34 -25.32 6.07
CA VAL A 106 -11.64 -24.63 7.33
C VAL A 106 -11.82 -25.63 8.46
N ALA A 107 -12.60 -26.70 8.26
CA ALA A 107 -12.81 -27.73 9.27
C ALA A 107 -11.50 -28.43 9.67
N TRP A 108 -10.66 -28.79 8.71
CA TRP A 108 -9.36 -29.41 8.97
C TRP A 108 -8.41 -28.47 9.72
N LEU A 109 -8.30 -27.21 9.29
CA LEU A 109 -7.43 -26.21 9.93
C LEU A 109 -7.86 -25.89 11.36
N LEU A 110 -9.17 -25.70 11.61
CA LEU A 110 -9.70 -25.48 12.96
C LEU A 110 -9.46 -26.70 13.86
N SER A 111 -9.63 -27.91 13.33
CA SER A 111 -9.28 -29.14 14.04
C SER A 111 -7.80 -29.16 14.42
N GLU A 112 -6.90 -28.90 13.47
CA GLU A 112 -5.46 -28.88 13.74
C GLU A 112 -5.05 -27.75 14.69
N LEU A 113 -5.68 -26.58 14.64
CA LEU A 113 -5.46 -25.50 15.61
C LEU A 113 -5.78 -25.94 17.05
N GLY A 114 -6.80 -26.79 17.23
CA GLY A 114 -7.22 -27.32 18.52
C GLY A 114 -6.31 -28.40 19.09
N THR A 115 -5.47 -29.06 18.28
CA THR A 115 -4.59 -30.15 18.75
C THR A 115 -3.29 -29.64 19.37
N ARG A 116 -2.69 -30.40 20.29
CA ARG A 116 -1.32 -30.14 20.81
C ARG A 116 -0.23 -30.94 20.08
N ARG A 117 -0.61 -31.85 19.20
CA ARG A 117 0.36 -32.63 18.43
C ARG A 117 1.06 -31.72 17.42
N PRO A 118 2.38 -31.83 17.23
CA PRO A 118 3.05 -31.18 16.11
C PRO A 118 2.54 -31.75 14.79
N LEU A 119 2.21 -30.86 13.85
CA LEU A 119 1.78 -31.19 12.50
C LEU A 119 2.98 -31.36 11.56
N VAL A 120 4.05 -30.58 11.74
CA VAL A 120 5.23 -30.58 10.84
C VAL A 120 6.35 -31.48 11.40
N PRO A 121 6.65 -32.64 10.77
CA PRO A 121 7.76 -33.49 11.18
C PRO A 121 9.12 -32.80 11.06
N VAL A 122 9.95 -32.94 12.09
CA VAL A 122 11.29 -32.31 12.16
C VAL A 122 12.27 -32.88 11.12
N THR A 123 12.16 -34.18 10.82
CA THR A 123 13.08 -34.90 9.93
C THR A 123 12.63 -34.94 8.47
N ALA A 124 11.46 -34.38 8.14
CA ALA A 124 10.95 -34.38 6.77
C ALA A 124 11.74 -33.43 5.85
N HIS A 125 11.89 -33.84 4.59
CA HIS A 125 12.52 -33.02 3.55
C HIS A 125 11.44 -32.35 2.69
N TRP A 126 11.27 -31.05 2.89
CA TRP A 126 10.37 -30.23 2.10
C TRP A 126 11.05 -29.69 0.84
N THR A 127 10.25 -29.45 -0.20
CA THR A 127 10.66 -28.69 -1.37
C THR A 127 11.19 -27.31 -0.96
N PRO A 128 12.05 -26.65 -1.78
CA PRO A 128 12.59 -25.34 -1.43
C PRO A 128 11.51 -24.28 -1.10
N PRO A 129 10.38 -24.15 -1.85
CA PRO A 129 9.31 -23.21 -1.51
C PRO A 129 8.62 -23.48 -0.17
N THR A 130 8.30 -24.74 0.12
CA THR A 130 7.67 -25.14 1.39
C THR A 130 8.61 -24.93 2.57
N ARG A 131 9.89 -25.28 2.39
CA ARG A 131 10.95 -25.01 3.37
C ARG A 131 11.07 -23.51 3.67
N GLU A 132 11.12 -22.67 2.64
CA GLU A 132 11.18 -21.20 2.79
C GLU A 132 9.99 -20.69 3.62
N THR A 133 8.78 -21.18 3.34
CA THR A 133 7.56 -20.81 4.07
C THR A 133 7.68 -21.17 5.56
N LEU A 134 8.08 -22.40 5.89
CA LEU A 134 8.27 -22.85 7.27
C LEU A 134 9.39 -22.08 7.99
N ASP A 135 10.49 -21.81 7.30
CA ASP A 135 11.64 -21.10 7.85
C ASP A 135 11.32 -19.64 8.18
N VAL A 136 10.41 -18.99 7.44
CA VAL A 136 9.90 -17.65 7.79
C VAL A 136 9.22 -17.65 9.16
N PHE A 137 8.39 -18.64 9.48
CA PHE A 137 7.75 -18.72 10.80
C PHE A 137 8.75 -19.06 11.91
N ARG A 138 9.75 -19.91 11.65
CA ARG A 138 10.85 -20.14 12.61
C ARG A 138 11.67 -18.87 12.86
N MET A 139 11.97 -18.12 11.80
CA MET A 139 12.65 -16.83 11.89
C MET A 139 11.80 -15.84 12.72
N LEU A 140 10.50 -15.77 12.50
CA LEU A 140 9.58 -14.94 13.31
C LEU A 140 9.68 -15.27 14.80
N GLN A 141 9.59 -16.55 15.16
CA GLN A 141 9.71 -16.97 16.56
C GLN A 141 11.06 -16.54 17.15
N ARG A 142 12.15 -16.71 16.40
CA ARG A 142 13.49 -16.31 16.82
C ARG A 142 13.60 -14.80 17.02
N LEU A 143 13.09 -13.99 16.08
CA LEU A 143 13.08 -12.53 16.19
C LEU A 143 12.31 -12.07 17.44
N GLN A 144 11.17 -12.67 17.74
CA GLN A 144 10.38 -12.34 18.92
C GLN A 144 11.08 -12.73 20.23
N ARG A 145 11.87 -13.81 20.23
CA ARG A 145 12.65 -14.24 21.39
C ARG A 145 13.89 -13.37 21.62
N GLU A 146 14.59 -12.99 20.55
CA GLU A 146 15.84 -12.21 20.64
C GLU A 146 15.58 -10.71 20.84
N PHE A 147 14.58 -10.13 20.17
CA PHE A 147 14.35 -8.68 20.13
C PHE A 147 13.00 -8.25 20.72
N GLY A 148 12.25 -9.21 21.28
CA GLY A 148 10.91 -8.98 21.80
C GLY A 148 9.83 -8.94 20.72
N GLN A 149 8.57 -9.11 21.14
CA GLN A 149 7.43 -9.21 20.23
C GLN A 149 7.21 -7.93 19.40
N ARG A 150 7.56 -6.76 19.94
CA ARG A 150 7.39 -5.47 19.28
C ARG A 150 8.21 -5.34 18.00
N ALA A 151 9.35 -6.04 17.91
CA ALA A 151 10.21 -6.01 16.73
C ALA A 151 9.54 -6.62 15.49
N CYS A 152 8.71 -7.65 15.66
CA CYS A 152 8.01 -8.30 14.55
C CYS A 152 6.77 -9.06 15.04
N ARG A 153 5.58 -8.50 14.79
CA ARG A 153 4.29 -9.04 15.28
C ARG A 153 3.17 -9.01 14.26
N THR A 154 3.43 -8.62 13.02
CA THR A 154 2.39 -8.52 11.99
C THR A 154 2.75 -9.40 10.80
N TYR A 155 1.78 -10.17 10.34
CA TYR A 155 1.89 -11.01 9.16
C TYR A 155 0.78 -10.68 8.17
N ILE A 156 1.14 -10.16 7.01
CA ILE A 156 0.21 -9.72 5.97
C ILE A 156 0.05 -10.82 4.91
N ILE A 157 -1.18 -11.22 4.66
CA ILE A 157 -1.53 -12.22 3.64
C ILE A 157 -2.00 -11.49 2.39
N SER A 158 -1.16 -11.45 1.35
CA SER A 158 -1.51 -10.88 0.05
C SER A 158 -2.45 -11.80 -0.72
N MET A 159 -3.33 -11.22 -1.54
CA MET A 159 -4.33 -11.97 -2.30
C MET A 159 -5.21 -12.85 -1.40
N CYS A 160 -5.61 -12.34 -0.24
CA CYS A 160 -6.52 -13.08 0.64
C CYS A 160 -7.94 -13.05 0.05
N GLU A 161 -8.53 -14.23 -0.13
CA GLU A 161 -9.84 -14.43 -0.75
C GLU A 161 -10.81 -15.16 0.18
N SER A 162 -10.32 -16.00 1.11
CA SER A 162 -11.14 -16.93 1.89
C SER A 162 -10.79 -16.97 3.39
N VAL A 163 -11.56 -17.77 4.15
CA VAL A 163 -11.34 -17.98 5.58
C VAL A 163 -10.11 -18.86 5.79
N SER A 164 -9.93 -19.87 4.95
CA SER A 164 -8.77 -20.77 5.02
C SER A 164 -7.46 -20.00 4.97
N ASP A 165 -7.30 -19.00 4.10
CA ASP A 165 -6.07 -18.20 3.98
C ASP A 165 -5.55 -17.67 5.33
N VAL A 166 -6.46 -17.17 6.18
CA VAL A 166 -6.11 -16.67 7.52
C VAL A 166 -5.76 -17.82 8.47
N LEU A 167 -6.54 -18.90 8.44
CA LEU A 167 -6.34 -20.07 9.28
C LEU A 167 -5.05 -20.84 8.93
N GLU A 168 -4.67 -20.88 7.66
CA GLU A 168 -3.42 -21.49 7.18
C GLU A 168 -2.21 -20.85 7.86
N VAL A 169 -2.16 -19.51 7.88
CA VAL A 169 -1.10 -18.77 8.59
C VAL A 169 -1.13 -19.03 10.09
N LEU A 170 -2.32 -19.13 10.71
CA LEU A 170 -2.43 -19.45 12.12
C LEU A 170 -1.89 -20.86 12.43
N VAL A 171 -2.21 -21.86 11.62
CA VAL A 171 -1.66 -23.22 11.79
C VAL A 171 -0.14 -23.20 11.65
N LEU A 172 0.41 -22.54 10.62
CA LEU A 172 1.86 -22.44 10.44
C LEU A 172 2.55 -21.68 11.59
N ALA A 173 1.91 -20.63 12.11
CA ALA A 173 2.39 -19.89 13.28
C ALA A 173 2.33 -20.72 14.57
N LYS A 174 1.32 -21.59 14.73
CA LYS A 174 1.18 -22.52 15.85
C LYS A 174 2.31 -23.54 15.83
N GLU A 175 2.63 -24.09 14.66
CA GLU A 175 3.73 -25.05 14.48
C GLU A 175 5.09 -24.44 14.78
N ALA A 176 5.26 -23.14 14.55
CA ALA A 176 6.44 -22.39 14.99
C ALA A 176 6.37 -21.93 16.46
N GLY A 177 5.34 -22.29 17.23
CA GLY A 177 5.16 -21.92 18.64
C GLY A 177 4.87 -20.44 18.90
N ILE A 178 4.55 -19.66 17.87
CA ILE A 178 4.25 -18.23 17.97
C ILE A 178 2.87 -18.02 18.60
N ILE A 179 1.92 -18.88 18.25
CA ILE A 179 0.57 -18.89 18.81
C ILE A 179 0.30 -20.17 19.60
N ASP A 180 -0.58 -20.10 20.59
CA ASP A 180 -1.09 -21.22 21.35
C ASP A 180 -2.56 -20.99 21.71
N VAL A 181 -3.44 -21.71 21.01
CA VAL A 181 -4.90 -21.65 21.19
C VAL A 181 -5.31 -22.09 22.59
N ALA A 182 -4.62 -23.06 23.20
CA ALA A 182 -5.02 -23.59 24.50
C ALA A 182 -4.86 -22.54 25.60
N SER A 183 -3.77 -21.77 25.57
CA SER A 183 -3.55 -20.63 26.46
C SER A 183 -4.20 -19.32 25.98
N GLY A 184 -4.67 -19.24 24.73
CA GLY A 184 -5.18 -18.01 24.13
C GLY A 184 -4.08 -17.01 23.79
N ARG A 185 -2.82 -17.47 23.69
CA ARG A 185 -1.68 -16.63 23.39
C ARG A 185 -1.51 -16.48 21.87
N ALA A 186 -1.67 -15.28 21.34
CA ALA A 186 -1.38 -14.96 19.95
C ALA A 186 -0.35 -13.82 19.87
N ASN A 187 0.92 -14.16 19.68
CA ASN A 187 1.99 -13.16 19.55
C ASN A 187 2.11 -12.61 18.11
N LEU A 188 1.11 -12.84 17.26
CA LEU A 188 1.12 -12.48 15.84
C LEU A 188 -0.25 -11.98 15.40
N LEU A 189 -0.30 -10.77 14.87
CA LEU A 189 -1.45 -10.18 14.20
C LEU A 189 -1.45 -10.65 12.74
N VAL A 190 -2.39 -11.51 12.39
CA VAL A 190 -2.59 -11.97 11.02
C VAL A 190 -3.52 -10.98 10.30
N ILE A 191 -3.00 -10.34 9.26
CA ILE A 191 -3.62 -9.23 8.55
C ILE A 191 -3.99 -9.69 7.14
N PRO A 192 -5.26 -9.99 6.85
CA PRO A 192 -5.69 -10.24 5.49
C PRO A 192 -5.59 -8.96 4.65
N LEU A 193 -5.03 -9.07 3.44
CA LEU A 193 -4.99 -8.02 2.44
C LEU A 193 -5.91 -8.37 1.27
N PHE A 194 -7.05 -7.68 1.20
CA PHE A 194 -8.03 -7.80 0.12
C PHE A 194 -7.62 -6.83 -1.02
N GLU A 195 -7.28 -7.37 -2.19
CA GLU A 195 -6.65 -6.61 -3.28
C GLU A 195 -7.56 -6.39 -4.50
N THR A 196 -8.50 -7.30 -4.79
CA THR A 196 -9.44 -7.14 -5.92
C THR A 196 -10.79 -6.58 -5.47
N VAL A 197 -11.65 -6.19 -6.44
CA VAL A 197 -13.00 -5.72 -6.13
C VAL A 197 -13.82 -6.86 -5.50
N GLU A 198 -13.72 -8.06 -6.07
CA GLU A 198 -14.41 -9.24 -5.59
C GLU A 198 -13.96 -9.58 -4.15
N ASP A 199 -12.67 -9.47 -3.85
CA ASP A 199 -12.15 -9.67 -2.50
C ASP A 199 -12.67 -8.63 -1.51
N LEU A 200 -12.68 -7.35 -1.90
CA LEU A 200 -13.22 -6.26 -1.07
C LEU A 200 -14.71 -6.46 -0.76
N GLN A 201 -15.48 -6.95 -1.73
CA GLN A 201 -16.90 -7.28 -1.55
C GLN A 201 -17.10 -8.51 -0.66
N ARG A 202 -16.22 -9.51 -0.75
CA ARG A 202 -16.26 -10.72 0.09
C ARG A 202 -15.71 -10.50 1.51
N ALA A 203 -14.86 -9.50 1.72
CA ALA A 203 -14.16 -9.27 2.97
C ALA A 203 -15.05 -9.31 4.23
N PRO A 204 -16.25 -8.66 4.27
CA PRO A 204 -17.13 -8.74 5.44
C PRO A 204 -17.64 -10.16 5.73
N ALA A 205 -17.91 -10.97 4.70
CA ALA A 205 -18.36 -12.34 4.88
C ALA A 205 -17.22 -13.24 5.38
N VAL A 206 -16.01 -13.09 4.83
CA VAL A 206 -14.81 -13.82 5.26
C VAL A 206 -14.49 -13.50 6.73
N MET A 207 -14.42 -12.21 7.07
CA MET A 207 -14.13 -11.78 8.44
C MET A 207 -15.27 -12.15 9.41
N GLY A 208 -16.53 -12.13 8.96
CA GLY A 208 -17.67 -12.52 9.78
C GLY A 208 -17.59 -13.98 10.23
N ARG A 209 -17.29 -14.89 9.28
CA ARG A 209 -17.05 -16.31 9.60
C ARG A 209 -15.93 -16.51 10.61
N LEU A 210 -14.84 -15.75 10.49
CA LEU A 210 -13.73 -15.78 11.46
C LEU A 210 -14.16 -15.26 12.84
N PHE A 211 -14.91 -14.16 12.89
CA PHE A 211 -15.36 -13.58 14.15
C PHE A 211 -16.42 -14.43 14.86
N ASP A 212 -17.20 -15.21 14.13
CA ASP A 212 -18.16 -16.17 14.69
C ASP A 212 -17.46 -17.41 15.29
N ASP A 213 -16.24 -17.73 14.86
CA ASP A 213 -15.49 -18.89 15.34
C ASP A 213 -14.91 -18.67 16.76
N PRO A 214 -15.22 -19.54 17.75
CA PRO A 214 -14.71 -19.41 19.11
C PRO A 214 -13.19 -19.54 19.24
N THR A 215 -12.55 -20.34 18.38
CA THR A 215 -11.09 -20.54 18.41
C THR A 215 -10.38 -19.27 17.98
N TYR A 216 -10.84 -18.66 16.89
CA TYR A 216 -10.32 -17.39 16.41
C TYR A 216 -10.56 -16.25 17.41
N ARG A 217 -11.79 -16.13 17.96
CA ARG A 217 -12.12 -15.19 19.04
C ARG A 217 -11.16 -15.31 20.22
N LYS A 218 -10.85 -16.54 20.66
CA LYS A 218 -9.92 -16.78 21.75
C LYS A 218 -8.50 -16.32 21.44
N LEU A 219 -8.04 -16.46 20.19
CA LEU A 219 -6.73 -15.97 19.76
C LEU A 219 -6.69 -14.45 19.66
N LEU A 220 -7.78 -13.83 19.20
CA LEU A 220 -7.89 -12.38 19.12
C LEU A 220 -7.85 -11.73 20.51
N GLY A 221 -8.47 -12.40 21.50
CA GLY A 221 -8.58 -11.94 22.87
C GLY A 221 -9.58 -10.80 23.04
N GLU A 222 -9.70 -10.31 24.27
CA GLU A 222 -10.60 -9.21 24.61
C GLU A 222 -9.90 -7.85 24.44
N PRO A 223 -10.62 -6.79 24.04
CA PRO A 223 -10.07 -5.45 23.95
C PRO A 223 -9.36 -5.04 25.25
N SER A 224 -8.08 -4.71 25.17
CA SER A 224 -7.28 -4.32 26.34
C SER A 224 -6.74 -2.89 26.22
N PRO A 225 -6.40 -2.23 27.34
CA PRO A 225 -5.95 -0.83 27.35
C PRO A 225 -4.64 -0.60 26.58
N ASP A 226 -3.79 -1.63 26.41
CA ASP A 226 -2.56 -1.55 25.61
C ASP A 226 -2.84 -1.45 24.10
N GLY A 227 -4.10 -1.66 23.69
CA GLY A 227 -4.60 -1.53 22.34
C GLY A 227 -4.24 -2.69 21.40
N LEU A 228 -3.71 -3.81 21.91
CA LEU A 228 -3.22 -4.93 21.11
C LEU A 228 -4.10 -6.17 21.22
N SER A 229 -4.58 -6.53 22.41
CA SER A 229 -5.59 -7.61 22.53
C SER A 229 -6.96 -7.10 22.07
N GLY A 230 -7.74 -7.95 21.41
CA GLY A 230 -9.03 -7.60 20.79
C GLY A 230 -8.91 -6.77 19.51
N LEU A 231 -7.69 -6.63 18.96
CA LEU A 231 -7.41 -5.87 17.74
C LEU A 231 -7.37 -6.77 16.51
N GLN A 232 -8.31 -6.58 15.58
CA GLN A 232 -8.19 -7.09 14.23
C GLN A 232 -7.62 -6.01 13.31
N GLU A 233 -6.56 -6.33 12.57
CA GLU A 233 -6.12 -5.48 11.46
C GLU A 233 -6.58 -6.04 10.12
N VAL A 234 -7.03 -5.18 9.21
CA VAL A 234 -7.33 -5.56 7.82
C VAL A 234 -6.65 -4.58 6.88
N MET A 235 -5.91 -5.09 5.89
CA MET A 235 -5.24 -4.27 4.91
C MET A 235 -6.07 -4.15 3.63
N LEU A 236 -6.12 -2.95 3.05
CA LEU A 236 -6.90 -2.66 1.85
C LEU A 236 -5.98 -2.33 0.68
N GLY A 237 -6.10 -3.09 -0.41
CA GLY A 237 -5.31 -2.93 -1.63
C GLY A 237 -5.89 -1.90 -2.58
N TYR A 238 -5.27 -0.73 -2.67
CA TYR A 238 -5.72 0.36 -3.58
C TYR A 238 -5.21 0.20 -5.02
N SER A 239 -3.90 -0.05 -5.20
CA SER A 239 -3.33 -0.03 -6.55
C SER A 239 -3.69 -1.25 -7.39
N ASP A 240 -3.82 -2.44 -6.78
CA ASP A 240 -4.20 -3.66 -7.49
C ASP A 240 -5.69 -3.64 -7.87
N SER A 241 -6.59 -3.22 -6.97
CA SER A 241 -8.02 -3.02 -7.29
C SER A 241 -8.23 -1.96 -8.36
N ASN A 242 -7.45 -0.87 -8.33
CA ASN A 242 -7.47 0.16 -9.37
C ASN A 242 -6.99 -0.38 -10.73
N LYS A 243 -5.94 -1.22 -10.76
CA LYS A 243 -5.47 -1.86 -11.99
C LYS A 243 -6.56 -2.75 -12.60
N ASP A 244 -7.33 -3.47 -11.78
CA ASP A 244 -8.41 -4.35 -12.24
C ASP A 244 -9.66 -3.59 -12.72
N SER A 245 -10.11 -2.61 -11.93
CA SER A 245 -11.47 -2.05 -12.04
C SER A 245 -11.56 -0.56 -12.39
N GLY A 246 -10.42 0.12 -12.47
CA GLY A 246 -10.36 1.56 -12.69
C GLY A 246 -10.58 2.39 -11.42
N PHE A 247 -10.34 3.69 -11.55
CA PHE A 247 -10.19 4.58 -10.40
C PHE A 247 -11.47 4.77 -9.59
N LEU A 248 -12.59 5.06 -10.25
CA LEU A 248 -13.85 5.36 -9.55
C LEU A 248 -14.38 4.11 -8.84
N SER A 249 -14.44 2.97 -9.55
CA SER A 249 -14.91 1.71 -8.99
C SER A 249 -14.05 1.28 -7.80
N SER A 250 -12.72 1.24 -7.94
CA SER A 250 -11.85 0.82 -6.84
C SER A 250 -12.00 1.68 -5.58
N ASN A 251 -12.08 3.00 -5.70
CA ASN A 251 -12.24 3.87 -4.52
C ASN A 251 -13.62 3.71 -3.88
N TRP A 252 -14.68 3.48 -4.66
CA TRP A 252 -16.01 3.20 -4.13
C TRP A 252 -16.10 1.87 -3.38
N GLU A 253 -15.55 0.80 -3.97
CA GLU A 253 -15.55 -0.53 -3.35
C GLU A 253 -14.72 -0.56 -2.07
N ILE A 254 -13.59 0.17 -2.03
CA ILE A 254 -12.81 0.34 -0.80
C ILE A 254 -13.62 1.09 0.27
N HIS A 255 -14.28 2.19 -0.08
CA HIS A 255 -15.12 2.94 0.87
C HIS A 255 -16.26 2.07 1.42
N GLY A 256 -16.94 1.31 0.55
CA GLY A 256 -17.98 0.36 0.95
C GLY A 256 -17.45 -0.78 1.85
N ALA A 257 -16.31 -1.37 1.51
CA ALA A 257 -15.67 -2.41 2.32
C ALA A 257 -15.29 -1.92 3.72
N GLN A 258 -14.76 -0.69 3.83
CA GLN A 258 -14.46 -0.07 5.12
C GLN A 258 -15.69 0.11 5.99
N GLN A 259 -16.80 0.58 5.42
CA GLN A 259 -18.07 0.71 6.15
C GLN A 259 -18.58 -0.65 6.64
N ALA A 260 -18.57 -1.65 5.76
CA ALA A 260 -19.07 -2.99 6.07
C ALA A 260 -18.21 -3.70 7.13
N LEU A 261 -16.88 -3.63 7.01
CA LEU A 261 -15.95 -4.20 7.97
C LEU A 261 -16.05 -3.52 9.33
N GLN A 262 -16.18 -2.19 9.39
CA GLN A 262 -16.37 -1.49 10.66
C GLN A 262 -17.69 -1.86 11.31
N ALA A 263 -18.79 -1.89 10.54
CA ALA A 263 -20.10 -2.28 11.06
C ALA A 263 -20.08 -3.72 11.63
N LEU A 264 -19.40 -4.63 10.94
CA LEU A 264 -19.18 -6.00 11.39
C LEU A 264 -18.35 -6.08 12.67
N ALA A 265 -17.22 -5.37 12.72
CA ALA A 265 -16.36 -5.35 13.91
C ALA A 265 -17.11 -4.80 15.14
N ASN A 266 -17.86 -3.71 14.96
CA ASN A 266 -18.69 -3.11 16.00
C ASN A 266 -19.77 -4.10 16.51
N SER A 267 -20.43 -4.85 15.63
CA SER A 267 -21.46 -5.82 16.05
C SER A 267 -20.87 -7.01 16.82
N HIS A 268 -19.57 -7.29 16.64
CA HIS A 268 -18.85 -8.37 17.32
C HIS A 268 -18.02 -7.88 18.52
N GLY A 269 -18.04 -6.58 18.85
CA GLY A 269 -17.24 -6.00 19.93
C GLY A 269 -15.73 -6.02 19.68
N ILE A 270 -15.32 -6.09 18.40
CA ILE A 270 -13.91 -6.18 18.00
C ILE A 270 -13.39 -4.79 17.63
N ARG A 271 -12.18 -4.47 18.08
CA ARG A 271 -11.49 -3.26 17.62
C ARG A 271 -10.89 -3.51 16.26
N LEU A 272 -11.32 -2.76 15.25
CA LEU A 272 -10.78 -2.85 13.90
C LEU A 272 -9.76 -1.74 13.65
N ARG A 273 -8.59 -2.10 13.09
CA ARG A 273 -7.65 -1.13 12.52
C ARG A 273 -7.47 -1.40 11.04
N LEU A 274 -7.81 -0.39 10.23
CA LEU A 274 -7.62 -0.44 8.80
C LEU A 274 -6.19 -0.05 8.44
N PHE A 275 -5.52 -0.94 7.70
CA PHE A 275 -4.19 -0.70 7.17
C PHE A 275 -4.29 -0.27 5.69
N HIS A 276 -4.01 1.00 5.43
CA HIS A 276 -4.06 1.57 4.10
C HIS A 276 -2.80 1.26 3.29
N GLY A 277 -2.96 0.46 2.22
CA GLY A 277 -1.89 0.09 1.30
C GLY A 277 -1.40 1.21 0.38
N ARG A 278 -0.37 0.88 -0.42
CA ARG A 278 0.18 1.75 -1.48
C ARG A 278 -0.93 2.12 -2.47
N GLY A 279 -1.02 3.39 -2.89
CA GLY A 279 -2.04 3.83 -3.87
C GLY A 279 -3.13 4.73 -3.31
N GLY A 280 -3.44 4.57 -2.02
CA GLY A 280 -4.51 5.32 -1.37
C GLY A 280 -4.25 6.82 -1.37
N SER A 281 -5.32 7.61 -1.44
CA SER A 281 -5.30 9.08 -1.24
C SER A 281 -4.58 9.47 0.06
N VAL A 282 -4.68 8.62 1.09
CA VAL A 282 -4.08 8.81 2.43
C VAL A 282 -2.54 8.78 2.41
N GLY A 283 -1.92 7.90 1.63
CA GLY A 283 -0.46 7.72 1.59
C GLY A 283 0.27 8.58 0.55
N ARG A 284 -0.46 9.20 -0.40
CA ARG A 284 0.14 9.71 -1.65
C ARG A 284 0.57 11.18 -1.68
N GLY A 285 0.46 11.96 -0.61
CA GLY A 285 1.18 13.25 -0.49
C GLY A 285 0.98 14.31 -1.59
N GLY A 286 -0.01 14.17 -2.49
CA GLY A 286 -0.35 15.22 -3.45
C GLY A 286 -1.83 15.53 -3.57
N GLY A 287 -2.67 14.90 -2.74
CA GLY A 287 -3.76 15.61 -2.08
C GLY A 287 -3.38 15.76 -0.60
N PRO A 288 -3.97 16.70 0.16
CA PRO A 288 -3.66 16.84 1.58
C PRO A 288 -4.00 15.53 2.30
N ALA A 289 -3.00 14.85 2.88
CA ALA A 289 -3.18 13.60 3.64
C ALA A 289 -4.29 13.74 4.68
N TYR A 290 -4.39 14.93 5.27
CA TYR A 290 -5.48 15.34 6.14
C TYR A 290 -6.88 15.13 5.53
N GLN A 291 -7.13 15.67 4.34
CA GLN A 291 -8.44 15.53 3.69
C GLN A 291 -8.74 14.08 3.33
N ALA A 292 -7.72 13.30 2.97
CA ALA A 292 -7.89 11.88 2.63
C ALA A 292 -8.26 11.02 3.85
N ILE A 293 -7.72 11.35 5.02
CA ILE A 293 -8.10 10.74 6.31
C ILE A 293 -9.52 11.16 6.70
N LEU A 294 -9.86 12.45 6.54
CA LEU A 294 -11.23 12.93 6.79
C LEU A 294 -12.28 12.32 5.85
N ALA A 295 -11.86 11.91 4.65
CA ALA A 295 -12.71 11.27 3.65
C ALA A 295 -12.94 9.78 3.90
N GLN A 296 -12.24 9.16 4.86
CA GLN A 296 -12.60 7.82 5.33
C GLN A 296 -13.99 7.86 5.99
N PRO A 297 -14.77 6.76 5.95
CA PRO A 297 -16.08 6.74 6.58
C PRO A 297 -16.00 7.15 8.06
N GLY A 298 -16.92 8.02 8.48
CA GLY A 298 -16.85 8.65 9.81
C GLY A 298 -16.96 7.64 10.96
N GLY A 299 -16.14 7.80 11.99
CA GLY A 299 -16.15 6.93 13.18
C GLY A 299 -15.41 5.60 13.02
N ASN A 300 -14.72 5.37 11.89
CA ASN A 300 -14.00 4.13 11.62
C ASN A 300 -12.58 4.07 12.20
N LEU A 301 -11.99 5.21 12.59
CA LEU A 301 -10.58 5.22 13.00
C LEU A 301 -10.36 4.91 14.48
N ASP A 302 -11.29 5.27 15.38
CA ASP A 302 -11.15 5.05 16.84
C ASP A 302 -9.75 5.42 17.37
N GLY A 303 -9.22 6.56 16.90
CA GLY A 303 -7.90 7.08 17.25
C GLY A 303 -6.70 6.33 16.62
N CYS A 304 -6.94 5.30 15.80
CA CYS A 304 -5.92 4.43 15.23
C CYS A 304 -5.94 4.43 13.70
N ILE A 305 -4.77 4.61 13.09
CA ILE A 305 -4.59 4.45 11.65
C ILE A 305 -3.24 3.81 11.36
N LYS A 306 -3.18 2.95 10.35
CA LYS A 306 -1.92 2.41 9.81
C LYS A 306 -1.85 2.74 8.32
N ILE A 307 -0.79 3.42 7.89
CA ILE A 307 -0.64 3.91 6.51
C ILE A 307 0.70 3.45 5.95
N THR A 308 0.69 2.97 4.71
CA THR A 308 1.92 2.71 3.96
C THR A 308 2.49 4.01 3.41
N GLU A 309 3.63 4.44 3.93
CA GLU A 309 4.39 5.54 3.34
C GLU A 309 5.21 5.06 2.14
N GLN A 310 5.03 5.69 0.99
CA GLN A 310 5.72 5.28 -0.23
C GLN A 310 7.15 5.84 -0.26
N GLY A 311 8.10 5.05 -0.74
CA GLY A 311 9.50 5.48 -0.85
C GLY A 311 9.66 6.78 -1.65
N GLU A 312 8.86 6.97 -2.70
CA GLU A 312 8.89 8.19 -3.53
C GLU A 312 8.43 9.48 -2.83
N VAL A 313 7.70 9.39 -1.70
CA VAL A 313 7.21 10.57 -0.95
C VAL A 313 8.00 10.84 0.33
N LEU A 314 8.88 9.92 0.76
CA LEU A 314 9.61 10.04 2.03
C LEU A 314 10.40 11.34 2.11
N ALA A 315 11.15 11.69 1.07
CA ALA A 315 11.95 12.92 1.07
C ALA A 315 11.07 14.18 1.21
N SER A 316 9.89 14.21 0.58
CA SER A 316 8.98 15.36 0.69
C SER A 316 8.28 15.48 2.04
N LYS A 317 8.23 14.40 2.82
CA LYS A 317 7.52 14.36 4.11
C LYS A 317 8.46 14.38 5.32
N TYR A 318 9.66 13.82 5.20
CA TYR A 318 10.51 13.51 6.35
C TYR A 318 11.99 13.90 6.16
N ALA A 319 12.39 14.52 5.03
CA ALA A 319 13.80 14.88 4.81
C ALA A 319 14.30 15.99 5.74
N LEU A 320 13.39 16.84 6.24
CA LEU A 320 13.68 17.91 7.17
C LEU A 320 12.82 17.74 8.43
N PRO A 321 13.34 18.03 9.63
CA PRO A 321 12.58 17.93 10.87
C PRO A 321 11.25 18.69 10.84
N GLU A 322 11.22 19.87 10.23
CA GLU A 322 10.02 20.71 10.11
C GLU A 322 8.95 20.07 9.21
N LEU A 323 9.38 19.42 8.12
CA LEU A 323 8.47 18.67 7.25
C LEU A 323 7.92 17.45 7.98
N ALA A 324 8.76 16.73 8.73
CA ALA A 324 8.36 15.57 9.50
C ALA A 324 7.31 15.96 10.55
N LEU A 325 7.55 17.04 11.29
CA LEU A 325 6.62 17.57 12.28
C LEU A 325 5.30 17.96 11.62
N TYR A 326 5.32 18.77 10.56
CA TYR A 326 4.11 19.19 9.85
C TYR A 326 3.29 18.00 9.35
N ASN A 327 3.96 16.98 8.79
CA ASN A 327 3.28 15.78 8.31
C ASN A 327 2.66 14.97 9.47
N LEU A 328 3.37 14.81 10.59
CA LEU A 328 2.84 14.12 11.77
C LEU A 328 1.64 14.88 12.37
N GLU A 329 1.76 16.21 12.54
CA GLU A 329 0.67 17.07 13.01
C GLU A 329 -0.56 16.97 12.11
N THR A 330 -0.35 16.98 10.78
CA THR A 330 -1.40 16.85 9.78
C THR A 330 -2.14 15.51 9.91
N VAL A 331 -1.41 14.40 10.05
CA VAL A 331 -1.99 13.06 10.19
C VAL A 331 -2.72 12.93 11.53
N VAL A 332 -2.09 13.31 12.64
CA VAL A 332 -2.69 13.22 13.99
C VAL A 332 -3.95 14.05 14.08
N SER A 333 -3.92 15.30 13.59
CA SER A 333 -5.10 16.18 13.57
C SER A 333 -6.26 15.57 12.79
N ALA A 334 -5.98 14.98 11.63
CA ALA A 334 -7.01 14.36 10.80
C ALA A 334 -7.62 13.11 11.46
N VAL A 335 -6.78 12.28 12.10
CA VAL A 335 -7.23 11.08 12.81
C VAL A 335 -8.12 11.46 13.99
N ILE A 336 -7.69 12.42 14.82
CA ILE A 336 -8.49 12.92 15.94
C ILE A 336 -9.83 13.45 15.43
N GLN A 337 -9.79 14.30 14.41
CA GLN A 337 -10.99 14.91 13.87
C GLN A 337 -11.97 13.90 13.26
N ASN A 338 -11.48 12.94 12.45
CA ASN A 338 -12.34 11.89 11.88
C ASN A 338 -12.89 10.94 12.97
N SER A 339 -12.08 10.64 14.00
CA SER A 339 -12.51 9.77 15.11
C SER A 339 -13.60 10.42 15.96
N LEU A 340 -13.52 11.75 16.18
CA LEU A 340 -14.49 12.49 16.98
C LEU A 340 -15.72 12.95 16.19
N MET A 341 -15.55 13.25 14.90
CA MET A 341 -16.65 13.72 14.05
C MET A 341 -17.30 12.56 13.30
N GLY A 342 -18.41 12.06 13.84
CA GLY A 342 -19.28 11.13 13.12
C GLY A 342 -19.95 11.82 11.92
N SER A 343 -19.72 11.30 10.71
CA SER A 343 -20.45 11.70 9.50
C SER A 343 -21.54 10.70 9.21
N ARG A 344 -22.82 11.11 9.26
CA ARG A 344 -23.95 10.29 8.80
C ARG A 344 -24.12 10.31 7.28
N LEU A 345 -23.34 11.13 6.59
CA LEU A 345 -23.47 11.31 5.14
C LEU A 345 -23.14 10.03 4.38
N ASP A 346 -22.17 9.25 4.87
CA ASP A 346 -21.77 7.98 4.26
C ASP A 346 -22.89 6.91 4.29
N GLN A 347 -23.93 7.12 5.11
CA GLN A 347 -25.09 6.23 5.21
C GLN A 347 -26.26 6.69 4.33
N THR A 348 -26.10 7.74 3.50
CA THR A 348 -27.18 8.29 2.68
C THR A 348 -27.53 7.35 1.52
N PRO A 349 -28.71 6.69 1.52
CA PRO A 349 -28.98 5.60 0.57
C PRO A 349 -28.96 6.04 -0.89
N ASN A 350 -29.55 7.20 -1.20
CA ASN A 350 -29.62 7.70 -2.58
C ASN A 350 -28.24 8.07 -3.14
N TRP A 351 -27.33 8.57 -2.30
CA TRP A 351 -25.95 8.89 -2.71
C TRP A 351 -25.16 7.60 -2.96
N ASN A 352 -25.35 6.60 -2.11
CA ASN A 352 -24.72 5.29 -2.27
C ASN A 352 -25.23 4.56 -3.52
N LEU A 353 -26.53 4.67 -3.84
CA LEU A 353 -27.10 4.12 -5.07
C LEU A 353 -26.53 4.81 -6.32
N LEU A 354 -26.39 6.13 -6.30
CA LEU A 354 -25.72 6.87 -7.37
C LEU A 354 -24.27 6.40 -7.54
N MET A 355 -23.50 6.33 -6.46
CA MET A 355 -22.10 5.89 -6.53
C MET A 355 -21.94 4.46 -7.05
N ARG A 356 -22.85 3.53 -6.70
CA ARG A 356 -22.85 2.18 -7.28
C ARG A 356 -23.06 2.19 -8.79
N ARG A 357 -23.96 3.04 -9.31
CA ARG A 357 -24.16 3.19 -10.76
C ARG A 357 -22.92 3.74 -11.45
N LEU A 358 -22.34 4.81 -10.89
CA LEU A 358 -21.11 5.41 -11.41
C LEU A 358 -19.95 4.40 -11.39
N ALA A 359 -19.79 3.65 -10.30
CA ALA A 359 -18.77 2.61 -10.16
C ALA A 359 -18.93 1.50 -11.21
N GLY A 360 -20.15 0.99 -11.38
CA GLY A 360 -20.46 -0.03 -12.38
C GLY A 360 -20.14 0.44 -13.81
N CYS A 361 -20.63 1.62 -14.20
CA CYS A 361 -20.37 2.17 -15.53
C CYS A 361 -18.87 2.44 -15.76
N SER A 362 -18.20 3.08 -14.81
CA SER A 362 -16.76 3.36 -14.89
C SER A 362 -15.94 2.07 -15.01
N ARG A 363 -16.30 1.02 -14.26
CA ARG A 363 -15.65 -0.29 -14.32
C ARG A 363 -15.80 -0.91 -15.70
N SER A 364 -17.02 -0.95 -16.25
CA SER A 364 -17.27 -1.51 -17.58
C SER A 364 -16.48 -0.77 -18.66
N HIS A 365 -16.49 0.57 -18.64
CA HIS A 365 -15.72 1.37 -19.61
C HIS A 365 -14.20 1.15 -19.49
N TYR A 366 -13.70 1.11 -18.26
CA TYR A 366 -12.28 0.84 -18.00
C TYR A 366 -11.88 -0.56 -18.50
N ARG A 367 -12.68 -1.60 -18.22
CA ARG A 367 -12.38 -2.97 -18.63
C ARG A 367 -12.45 -3.18 -20.14
N ALA A 368 -13.38 -2.51 -20.82
CA ALA A 368 -13.48 -2.53 -22.27
C ALA A 368 -12.17 -2.10 -22.96
N LEU A 369 -11.52 -1.04 -22.45
CA LEU A 369 -10.21 -0.61 -22.96
C LEU A 369 -9.06 -1.46 -22.39
N VAL A 370 -9.08 -1.74 -21.09
CA VAL A 370 -7.89 -2.26 -20.39
C VAL A 370 -7.71 -3.77 -20.53
N HIS A 371 -8.80 -4.53 -20.51
CA HIS A 371 -8.74 -6.00 -20.49
C HIS A 371 -9.30 -6.63 -21.76
N GLU A 372 -10.22 -5.96 -22.45
CA GLU A 372 -10.91 -6.53 -23.62
C GLU A 372 -10.30 -6.09 -24.97
N ASP A 373 -9.69 -4.90 -25.05
CA ASP A 373 -9.05 -4.42 -26.27
C ASP A 373 -7.68 -5.11 -26.51
N PRO A 374 -7.54 -5.95 -27.55
CA PRO A 374 -6.33 -6.72 -27.80
C PRO A 374 -5.13 -5.84 -28.18
N ALA A 375 -5.36 -4.62 -28.68
CA ALA A 375 -4.30 -3.71 -29.08
C ALA A 375 -3.68 -2.96 -27.89
N LEU A 376 -4.31 -2.98 -26.71
CA LEU A 376 -3.81 -2.24 -25.56
C LEU A 376 -2.49 -2.79 -25.01
N VAL A 377 -2.32 -4.11 -24.92
CA VAL A 377 -1.06 -4.68 -24.41
C VAL A 377 0.13 -4.25 -25.29
N PRO A 378 0.08 -4.39 -26.63
CA PRO A 378 1.08 -3.82 -27.52
C PRO A 378 1.23 -2.30 -27.38
N PHE A 379 0.12 -1.56 -27.26
CA PHE A 379 0.12 -0.10 -27.08
C PHE A 379 0.93 0.28 -25.84
N PHE A 380 0.61 -0.32 -24.69
CA PHE A 380 1.28 -0.04 -23.44
C PHE A 380 2.77 -0.40 -23.49
N GLN A 381 3.15 -1.51 -24.13
CA GLN A 381 4.54 -1.93 -24.24
C GLN A 381 5.39 -1.00 -25.12
N GLN A 382 4.81 -0.48 -26.21
CA GLN A 382 5.54 0.40 -27.15
C GLN A 382 5.48 1.88 -26.76
N VAL A 383 4.33 2.37 -26.31
CA VAL A 383 4.14 3.81 -26.02
C VAL A 383 4.72 4.19 -24.66
N THR A 384 5.01 3.22 -23.79
CA THR A 384 5.62 3.46 -22.47
C THR A 384 7.02 2.85 -22.36
N PRO A 385 7.88 3.34 -21.44
CA PRO A 385 9.20 2.77 -21.19
C PRO A 385 9.15 1.53 -20.28
N ILE A 386 8.08 0.72 -20.30
CA ILE A 386 7.89 -0.37 -19.33
C ILE A 386 8.99 -1.43 -19.41
N GLU A 387 9.47 -1.73 -20.62
CA GLU A 387 10.57 -2.69 -20.81
C GLU A 387 11.87 -2.16 -20.23
N GLU A 388 12.15 -0.87 -20.37
CA GLU A 388 13.31 -0.21 -19.80
C GLU A 388 13.20 -0.09 -18.27
N ILE A 389 11.99 0.20 -17.75
CA ILE A 389 11.69 0.19 -16.31
C ILE A 389 12.00 -1.17 -15.70
N SER A 390 11.72 -2.28 -16.40
CA SER A 390 12.02 -3.62 -15.89
C SER A 390 13.52 -3.90 -15.73
N LYS A 391 14.37 -3.12 -16.40
CA LYS A 391 15.84 -3.20 -16.33
C LYS A 391 16.43 -2.26 -15.27
N LEU A 392 15.62 -1.38 -14.66
CA LEU A 392 16.05 -0.56 -13.55
C LEU A 392 16.32 -1.47 -12.33
N GLN A 393 17.54 -1.39 -11.78
CA GLN A 393 17.85 -1.92 -10.44
C GLN A 393 17.22 -1.07 -9.31
N ILE A 394 16.10 -0.40 -9.57
CA ILE A 394 15.41 0.48 -8.61
C ILE A 394 14.47 -0.32 -7.70
N SER A 395 14.07 -1.53 -8.12
CA SER A 395 13.29 -2.43 -7.28
C SER A 395 14.04 -3.74 -7.08
N SER A 396 14.15 -4.19 -5.84
CA SER A 396 14.59 -5.56 -5.50
C SER A 396 13.65 -6.63 -6.05
N ARG A 397 12.47 -6.24 -6.55
CA ARG A 397 11.43 -7.15 -7.04
C ARG A 397 11.26 -7.02 -8.57
N PRO A 398 11.08 -8.14 -9.29
CA PRO A 398 10.80 -8.11 -10.72
C PRO A 398 9.46 -7.42 -11.04
N ALA A 399 9.39 -6.75 -12.20
CA ALA A 399 8.21 -6.01 -12.65
C ALA A 399 6.98 -6.91 -12.92
N ARG A 400 7.21 -8.19 -13.22
CA ARG A 400 6.18 -9.21 -13.44
C ARG A 400 6.28 -10.34 -12.43
N ARG A 401 5.16 -11.00 -12.14
CA ARG A 401 5.11 -12.25 -11.35
C ARG A 401 5.74 -13.40 -12.17
N ARG A 402 6.43 -14.35 -11.52
CA ARG A 402 7.21 -15.43 -12.18
C ARG A 402 6.36 -16.40 -13.03
N SER A 403 5.05 -16.45 -12.83
CA SER A 403 4.14 -17.45 -13.43
C SER A 403 3.10 -16.85 -14.38
N GLY A 404 3.51 -16.16 -15.44
CA GLY A 404 2.53 -15.68 -16.43
C GLY A 404 3.08 -15.39 -17.82
N SER A 405 2.22 -15.59 -18.81
CA SER A 405 2.30 -15.04 -20.17
C SER A 405 2.59 -13.51 -20.15
N LYS A 406 2.95 -12.93 -21.30
CA LYS A 406 3.21 -11.48 -21.47
C LYS A 406 1.97 -10.58 -21.26
N ASP A 407 0.96 -11.04 -20.53
CA ASP A 407 -0.34 -10.41 -20.36
C ASP A 407 -0.35 -9.39 -19.21
N LEU A 408 -1.40 -8.57 -19.11
CA LEU A 408 -1.57 -7.53 -18.08
C LEU A 408 -1.76 -8.09 -16.66
N SER A 409 -2.28 -9.32 -16.54
CA SER A 409 -2.49 -10.00 -15.26
C SER A 409 -1.18 -10.22 -14.50
N SER A 410 -0.08 -10.55 -15.21
CA SER A 410 1.23 -10.79 -14.61
C SER A 410 1.99 -9.50 -14.25
N LEU A 411 1.55 -8.34 -14.76
CA LEU A 411 2.14 -7.04 -14.48
C LEU A 411 1.69 -6.52 -13.10
N ARG A 412 2.66 -6.13 -12.27
CA ARG A 412 2.39 -5.55 -10.95
C ARG A 412 1.87 -4.12 -11.06
N ALA A 413 1.11 -3.67 -10.06
CA ALA A 413 0.49 -2.34 -10.06
C ALA A 413 1.48 -1.17 -10.14
N ILE A 414 2.67 -1.30 -9.55
CA ILE A 414 3.69 -0.24 -9.57
C ILE A 414 4.21 0.01 -11.00
N PRO A 415 4.75 -1.00 -11.72
CA PRO A 415 5.11 -0.83 -13.13
C PRO A 415 3.95 -0.35 -14.02
N TRP A 416 2.71 -0.78 -13.76
CA TRP A 416 1.53 -0.30 -14.48
C TRP A 416 1.34 1.21 -14.37
N VAL A 417 1.22 1.74 -13.15
CA VAL A 417 1.06 3.19 -12.92
C VAL A 417 2.27 3.97 -13.41
N PHE A 418 3.46 3.41 -13.22
CA PHE A 418 4.71 4.07 -13.58
C PHE A 418 4.87 4.22 -15.10
N GLY A 419 4.53 3.19 -15.88
CA GLY A 419 4.56 3.25 -17.35
C GLY A 419 3.68 4.38 -17.89
N TRP A 420 2.42 4.46 -17.43
CA TRP A 420 1.49 5.53 -17.82
C TRP A 420 1.87 6.93 -17.33
N THR A 421 2.60 7.01 -16.21
CA THR A 421 3.11 8.28 -15.69
C THR A 421 4.21 8.83 -16.60
N GLN A 422 5.12 7.96 -17.06
CA GLN A 422 6.23 8.35 -17.94
C GLN A 422 5.73 8.85 -19.30
N SER A 423 4.72 8.19 -19.87
CA SER A 423 4.10 8.58 -21.15
C SER A 423 3.04 9.68 -21.03
N ARG A 424 2.88 10.30 -19.85
CA ARG A 424 1.99 11.44 -19.57
C ARG A 424 0.49 11.24 -19.79
N PHE A 425 0.06 10.00 -19.99
CA PHE A 425 -1.36 9.63 -20.01
C PHE A 425 -1.98 9.62 -18.61
N LEU A 426 -1.27 9.08 -17.61
CA LEU A 426 -1.78 8.83 -16.25
C LEU A 426 -3.13 8.08 -16.24
N LEU A 427 -3.36 7.24 -17.25
CA LEU A 427 -4.62 6.54 -17.52
C LEU A 427 -5.27 5.90 -16.26
N PRO A 428 -4.53 5.19 -15.38
CA PRO A 428 -5.13 4.44 -14.28
C PRO A 428 -5.82 5.31 -13.22
N SER A 429 -5.71 6.63 -13.28
CA SER A 429 -6.09 7.52 -12.20
C SER A 429 -7.34 8.36 -12.50
N TRP A 430 -7.88 8.26 -13.71
CA TRP A 430 -9.02 9.07 -14.15
C TRP A 430 -9.89 8.41 -15.24
N PHE A 431 -9.37 7.44 -15.98
CA PHE A 431 -10.12 6.83 -17.10
C PHE A 431 -11.39 6.12 -16.63
N GLY A 432 -12.50 6.38 -17.32
CA GLY A 432 -13.83 5.85 -17.00
C GLY A 432 -14.69 6.77 -16.11
N VAL A 433 -14.09 7.80 -15.49
CA VAL A 433 -14.83 8.78 -14.67
C VAL A 433 -15.73 9.66 -15.53
N GLY A 434 -15.22 10.14 -16.67
CA GLY A 434 -15.95 11.03 -17.57
C GLY A 434 -17.16 10.34 -18.17
N THR A 435 -16.98 9.12 -18.70
CA THR A 435 -18.07 8.31 -19.25
C THR A 435 -19.14 8.03 -18.19
N ALA A 436 -18.75 7.62 -16.97
CA ALA A 436 -19.72 7.33 -15.91
C ALA A 436 -20.55 8.56 -15.50
N LEU A 437 -19.91 9.73 -15.35
CA LEU A 437 -20.62 10.97 -15.05
C LEU A 437 -21.47 11.44 -16.24
N GLY A 438 -20.97 11.29 -17.47
CA GLY A 438 -21.65 11.66 -18.70
C GLY A 438 -22.94 10.89 -18.90
N GLU A 439 -22.90 9.55 -18.79
CA GLU A 439 -24.09 8.71 -18.93
C GLU A 439 -25.17 9.04 -17.89
N GLU A 440 -24.78 9.36 -16.65
CA GLU A 440 -25.74 9.74 -15.62
C GLU A 440 -26.41 11.09 -15.94
N LEU A 441 -25.66 12.05 -16.49
CA LEU A 441 -26.17 13.36 -16.91
C LEU A 441 -26.99 13.33 -18.20
N GLU A 442 -26.70 12.38 -19.10
CA GLU A 442 -27.53 12.14 -20.29
C GLU A 442 -28.91 11.60 -19.92
N ARG A 443 -28.98 10.78 -18.86
CA ARG A 443 -30.25 10.26 -18.34
C ARG A 443 -31.06 11.33 -17.62
N ASP A 444 -30.39 12.17 -16.83
CA ASP A 444 -31.02 13.25 -16.07
C ASP A 444 -30.04 14.43 -15.90
N PRO A 445 -30.19 15.51 -16.69
CA PRO A 445 -29.34 16.69 -16.58
C PRO A 445 -29.39 17.39 -15.21
N GLU A 446 -30.47 17.20 -14.43
CA GLU A 446 -30.60 17.80 -13.10
C GLU A 446 -29.64 17.15 -12.08
N GLN A 447 -29.12 15.95 -12.36
CA GLN A 447 -28.12 15.28 -11.52
C GLN A 447 -26.85 16.11 -11.33
N LEU A 448 -26.54 17.04 -12.24
CA LEU A 448 -25.40 17.94 -12.08
C LEU A 448 -25.48 18.73 -10.77
N GLN A 449 -26.68 19.15 -10.37
CA GLN A 449 -26.88 19.88 -9.12
C GLN A 449 -26.61 18.98 -7.91
N LEU A 450 -27.02 17.71 -7.96
CA LEU A 450 -26.69 16.74 -6.92
C LEU A 450 -25.17 16.51 -6.83
N LEU A 451 -24.48 16.32 -7.95
CA LEU A 451 -23.02 16.12 -7.97
C LEU A 451 -22.27 17.30 -7.36
N LYS A 452 -22.71 18.54 -7.62
CA LYS A 452 -22.21 19.75 -6.95
C LYS A 452 -22.45 19.73 -5.44
N VAL A 453 -23.65 19.30 -5.01
CA VAL A 453 -23.96 19.13 -3.58
C VAL A 453 -23.03 18.10 -2.95
N LEU A 454 -22.82 16.94 -3.59
CA LEU A 454 -21.90 15.91 -3.10
C LEU A 454 -20.47 16.45 -2.97
N TYR A 455 -19.96 17.15 -3.98
CA TYR A 455 -18.63 17.76 -3.93
C TYR A 455 -18.51 18.78 -2.78
N SER A 456 -19.55 19.56 -2.55
CA SER A 456 -19.57 20.57 -1.49
C SER A 456 -19.77 20.01 -0.08
N ARG A 457 -20.42 18.85 0.10
CA ARG A 457 -20.82 18.35 1.43
C ARG A 457 -20.24 17.01 1.83
N TRP A 458 -19.96 16.11 0.89
CA TRP A 458 -19.53 14.75 1.18
C TRP A 458 -18.01 14.61 1.02
N PRO A 459 -17.24 14.44 2.12
CA PRO A 459 -15.78 14.39 2.07
C PRO A 459 -15.21 13.33 1.12
N PHE A 460 -15.85 12.14 1.08
CA PHE A 460 -15.47 11.07 0.15
C PHE A 460 -15.56 11.52 -1.31
N PHE A 461 -16.72 12.02 -1.74
CA PHE A 461 -16.92 12.44 -3.13
C PHE A 461 -16.03 13.63 -3.50
N ARG A 462 -15.87 14.60 -2.59
CA ARG A 462 -14.94 15.71 -2.78
C ARG A 462 -13.52 15.22 -3.04
N MET A 463 -13.02 14.32 -2.19
CA MET A 463 -11.68 13.75 -2.33
C MET A 463 -11.52 12.98 -3.65
N LEU A 464 -12.53 12.20 -4.04
CA LEU A 464 -12.54 11.45 -5.29
C LEU A 464 -12.39 12.38 -6.50
N ILE A 465 -13.22 13.43 -6.60
CA ILE A 465 -13.16 14.40 -7.70
C ILE A 465 -11.88 15.23 -7.65
N SER A 466 -11.45 15.71 -6.48
CA SER A 466 -10.20 16.48 -6.32
C SER A 466 -8.97 15.67 -6.75
N LYS A 467 -8.95 14.35 -6.51
CA LYS A 467 -7.85 13.48 -6.95
C LYS A 467 -7.84 13.29 -8.47
N VAL A 468 -9.02 13.17 -9.08
CA VAL A 468 -9.14 13.18 -10.55
C VAL A 468 -8.64 14.51 -11.10
N GLU A 469 -9.10 15.64 -10.54
CA GLU A 469 -8.71 16.99 -10.96
C GLU A 469 -7.18 17.20 -10.90
N MET A 470 -6.54 16.85 -9.79
CA MET A 470 -5.08 16.90 -9.64
C MET A 470 -4.37 16.07 -10.71
N THR A 471 -4.87 14.87 -10.99
CA THR A 471 -4.24 13.98 -11.97
C THR A 471 -4.39 14.55 -13.37
N LEU A 472 -5.58 15.04 -13.75
CA LEU A 472 -5.84 15.67 -15.03
C LEU A 472 -4.96 16.90 -15.28
N ALA A 473 -4.61 17.65 -14.22
CA ALA A 473 -3.68 18.78 -14.30
C ALA A 473 -2.23 18.37 -14.63
N LYS A 474 -1.87 17.09 -14.45
CA LYS A 474 -0.56 16.53 -14.76
C LYS A 474 -0.50 15.80 -16.11
N VAL A 475 -1.65 15.50 -16.72
CA VAL A 475 -1.75 14.89 -18.05
C VAL A 475 -1.29 15.87 -19.12
N ASP A 476 -0.54 15.38 -20.10
CA ASP A 476 -0.16 16.14 -21.29
C ASP A 476 -0.44 15.28 -22.53
N LEU A 477 -1.61 15.48 -23.15
CA LEU A 477 -2.02 14.70 -24.31
C LEU A 477 -1.17 14.97 -25.55
N ARG A 478 -0.56 16.16 -25.69
CA ARG A 478 0.31 16.45 -26.83
C ARG A 478 1.59 15.64 -26.75
N LEU A 479 2.18 15.59 -25.56
CA LEU A 479 3.36 14.76 -25.29
C LEU A 479 3.01 13.27 -25.34
N ALA A 480 1.84 12.88 -24.84
CA ALA A 480 1.34 11.51 -24.93
C ALA A 480 1.18 11.07 -26.40
N HIS A 481 0.60 11.92 -27.25
CA HIS A 481 0.50 11.68 -28.69
C HIS A 481 1.87 11.60 -29.36
N HIS A 482 2.81 12.48 -29.00
CA HIS A 482 4.18 12.40 -29.50
C HIS A 482 4.86 11.05 -29.17
N ASN A 483 4.61 10.46 -27.99
CA ASN A 483 5.08 9.12 -27.68
C ASN A 483 4.47 8.08 -28.63
N VAL A 484 3.18 8.21 -28.95
CA VAL A 484 2.50 7.34 -29.93
C VAL A 484 3.14 7.51 -31.31
N GLU A 485 3.28 8.73 -31.81
CA GLU A 485 3.81 8.97 -33.16
C GLU A 485 5.25 8.44 -33.36
N GLU A 486 6.10 8.59 -32.34
CA GLU A 486 7.53 8.32 -32.43
C GLU A 486 7.95 6.89 -32.07
N LEU A 487 7.19 6.23 -31.20
CA LEU A 487 7.55 4.90 -30.66
C LEU A 487 6.75 3.76 -31.29
N SER A 488 5.67 4.05 -32.02
CA SER A 488 4.82 3.03 -32.63
C SER A 488 5.46 2.42 -33.87
N GLY A 489 5.47 1.09 -33.95
CA GLY A 489 5.78 0.39 -35.19
C GLY A 489 4.72 0.64 -36.27
N GLN A 490 5.12 0.64 -37.54
CA GLN A 490 4.23 0.91 -38.69
C GLN A 490 2.98 0.01 -38.71
N ALA A 491 3.11 -1.24 -38.25
CA ALA A 491 2.03 -2.23 -38.23
C ALA A 491 0.91 -1.93 -37.21
N TYR A 492 1.18 -1.13 -36.18
CA TYR A 492 0.23 -0.85 -35.09
C TYR A 492 -0.31 0.60 -35.11
N ARG A 493 0.06 1.39 -36.13
CA ARG A 493 -0.19 2.83 -36.13
C ARG A 493 -1.67 3.18 -36.06
N GLU A 494 -2.50 2.52 -36.86
CA GLU A 494 -3.95 2.77 -36.89
C GLU A 494 -4.62 2.40 -35.55
N ASP A 495 -4.28 1.24 -35.00
CA ASP A 495 -4.80 0.79 -33.71
C ASP A 495 -4.39 1.71 -32.57
N PHE A 496 -3.15 2.20 -32.58
CA PHE A 496 -2.65 3.05 -31.50
C PHE A 496 -3.22 4.47 -31.59
N GLU A 497 -3.43 4.99 -32.80
CA GLU A 497 -4.18 6.24 -33.00
C GLU A 497 -5.64 6.11 -32.56
N ARG A 498 -6.28 4.96 -32.81
CA ARG A 498 -7.64 4.67 -32.30
C ARG A 498 -7.66 4.68 -30.77
N ILE A 499 -6.73 3.98 -30.11
CA ILE A 499 -6.62 3.95 -28.65
C ILE A 499 -6.37 5.36 -28.10
N TYR A 500 -5.42 6.10 -28.67
CA TYR A 500 -5.17 7.49 -28.31
C TYR A 500 -6.44 8.34 -28.43
N GLY A 501 -7.19 8.20 -29.52
CA GLY A 501 -8.46 8.89 -29.73
C GLY A 501 -9.52 8.57 -28.66
N VAL A 502 -9.62 7.31 -28.24
CA VAL A 502 -10.50 6.90 -27.12
C VAL A 502 -10.11 7.61 -25.83
N ILE A 503 -8.83 7.54 -25.46
CA ILE A 503 -8.29 8.19 -24.26
C ILE A 503 -8.49 9.71 -24.31
N ALA A 504 -8.18 10.35 -25.44
CA ALA A 504 -8.27 11.80 -25.59
C ALA A 504 -9.71 12.31 -25.45
N ARG A 505 -10.69 11.57 -25.99
CA ARG A 505 -12.12 11.89 -25.81
C ARG A 505 -12.54 11.75 -24.35
N GLU A 506 -12.16 10.67 -23.68
CA GLU A 506 -12.47 10.48 -22.26
C GLU A 506 -11.81 11.56 -21.39
N TYR A 507 -10.59 11.99 -21.72
CA TYR A 507 -9.91 13.07 -21.00
C TYR A 507 -10.68 14.40 -21.11
N ALA A 508 -11.11 14.77 -22.32
CA ALA A 508 -11.86 15.99 -22.55
C ALA A 508 -13.19 15.97 -21.77
N LEU A 509 -13.93 14.85 -21.88
CA LEU A 509 -15.18 14.65 -21.15
C LEU A 509 -14.98 14.74 -19.64
N THR A 510 -14.01 14.00 -19.09
CA THR A 510 -13.71 14.00 -17.66
C THR A 510 -13.33 15.39 -17.17
N ARG A 511 -12.44 16.09 -17.90
CA ARG A 511 -12.00 17.45 -17.56
C ARG A 511 -13.17 18.42 -17.49
N ASP A 512 -14.04 18.40 -18.48
CA ASP A 512 -15.12 19.38 -18.59
C ASP A 512 -16.21 19.11 -17.53
N LEU A 513 -16.52 17.85 -17.24
CA LEU A 513 -17.44 17.48 -16.16
C LEU A 513 -16.87 17.80 -14.77
N VAL A 514 -15.59 17.51 -14.53
CA VAL A 514 -14.92 17.85 -13.26
C VAL A 514 -14.97 19.36 -13.01
N ARG A 515 -14.70 20.19 -14.02
CA ARG A 515 -14.79 21.66 -13.91
C ARG A 515 -16.22 22.12 -13.61
N GLN A 516 -17.22 21.49 -14.23
CA GLN A 516 -18.62 21.81 -13.96
C GLN A 516 -19.04 21.44 -12.52
N ILE A 517 -18.56 20.30 -12.01
CA ILE A 517 -18.84 19.82 -10.65
C ILE A 517 -18.13 20.67 -9.60
N SER A 518 -16.84 20.96 -9.80
CA SER A 518 -16.05 21.77 -8.86
C SER A 518 -16.35 23.26 -8.94
N GLY A 519 -16.87 23.74 -10.08
CA GLY A 519 -17.06 25.17 -10.36
C GLY A 519 -15.76 25.89 -10.72
N HIS A 520 -14.66 25.17 -10.95
CA HIS A 520 -13.36 25.76 -11.27
C HIS A 520 -13.25 26.13 -12.76
N VAL A 521 -12.62 27.28 -13.03
CA VAL A 521 -12.35 27.71 -14.40
C VAL A 521 -11.13 26.99 -14.95
N ARG A 522 -10.08 26.81 -14.16
CA ARG A 522 -8.92 25.99 -14.49
C ARG A 522 -8.80 24.87 -13.46
N LEU A 523 -8.23 23.74 -13.87
CA LEU A 523 -7.95 22.66 -12.94
C LEU A 523 -7.08 23.19 -11.79
N LEU A 524 -7.41 22.79 -10.56
CA LEU A 524 -6.72 23.19 -9.33
C LEU A 524 -6.93 24.66 -8.90
N ASP A 525 -7.96 25.37 -9.36
CA ASP A 525 -8.25 26.71 -8.83
C ASP A 525 -8.52 26.72 -7.30
N GLY A 526 -8.96 25.58 -6.74
CA GLY A 526 -9.10 25.38 -5.30
C GLY A 526 -7.79 25.16 -4.53
N ASP A 527 -6.65 24.99 -5.21
CA ASP A 527 -5.31 24.89 -4.60
C ASP A 527 -4.25 25.59 -5.49
N PRO A 528 -4.14 26.93 -5.40
CA PRO A 528 -3.19 27.70 -6.20
C PRO A 528 -1.72 27.30 -5.96
N SER A 529 -1.40 26.80 -4.76
CA SER A 529 -0.04 26.39 -4.41
C SER A 529 0.37 25.12 -5.17
N LEU A 530 -0.54 24.15 -5.24
CA LEU A 530 -0.35 22.93 -6.01
C LEU A 530 -0.35 23.20 -7.50
N GLN A 531 -1.24 24.08 -7.98
CA GLN A 531 -1.29 24.53 -9.38
C GLN A 531 0.08 25.10 -9.81
N LEU A 532 0.63 26.05 -9.04
CA LEU A 532 1.95 26.62 -9.30
C LEU A 532 3.06 25.55 -9.24
N SER A 533 2.99 24.62 -8.29
CA SER A 533 3.98 23.55 -8.17
C SER A 533 3.99 22.62 -9.39
N VAL A 534 2.81 22.27 -9.92
CA VAL A 534 2.68 21.47 -11.14
C VAL A 534 3.24 22.24 -12.34
N ASP A 535 2.90 23.51 -12.48
CA ASP A 535 3.36 24.36 -13.58
C ASP A 535 4.88 24.51 -13.61
N LEU A 536 5.51 24.77 -12.46
CA LEU A 536 6.97 24.90 -12.35
C LEU A 536 7.69 23.61 -12.72
N ARG A 537 7.16 22.45 -12.29
CA ARG A 537 7.77 21.15 -12.62
C ARG A 537 7.58 20.77 -14.08
N ASN A 538 6.43 21.08 -14.69
CA ASN A 538 6.22 20.79 -16.11
C ASN A 538 7.27 21.46 -17.01
N ARG A 539 7.82 22.62 -16.62
CA ARG A 539 8.91 23.30 -17.35
C ARG A 539 10.18 22.45 -17.47
N THR A 540 10.45 21.54 -16.54
CA THR A 540 11.60 20.63 -16.59
C THR A 540 11.21 19.23 -17.07
N ILE A 541 10.01 18.75 -16.75
CA ILE A 541 9.56 17.42 -17.15
C ILE A 541 9.34 17.33 -18.66
N VAL A 542 8.72 18.35 -19.29
CA VAL A 542 8.41 18.30 -20.73
C VAL A 542 9.67 18.14 -21.59
N PRO A 543 10.75 18.94 -21.42
CA PRO A 543 12.01 18.69 -22.13
C PRO A 543 12.59 17.30 -21.88
N LEU A 544 12.56 16.83 -20.62
CA LEU A 544 13.06 15.49 -20.28
C LEU A 544 12.27 14.37 -20.98
N SER A 545 10.96 14.53 -21.16
CA SER A 545 10.12 13.58 -21.88
C SER A 545 10.42 13.54 -23.37
N PHE A 546 10.69 14.67 -24.03
CA PHE A 546 11.16 14.66 -25.42
C PHE A 546 12.51 13.96 -25.58
N ILE A 547 13.45 14.21 -24.64
CA ILE A 547 14.74 13.51 -24.60
C ILE A 547 14.52 12.00 -24.39
N GLN A 548 13.60 11.61 -23.50
CA GLN A 548 13.25 10.21 -23.27
C GLN A 548 12.75 9.54 -24.55
N VAL A 549 11.80 10.15 -25.26
CA VAL A 549 11.26 9.59 -26.52
C VAL A 549 12.37 9.41 -27.55
N ALA A 550 13.23 10.42 -27.75
CA ALA A 550 14.35 10.32 -28.68
C ALA A 550 15.34 9.20 -28.30
N LEU A 551 15.65 9.03 -27.01
CA LEU A 551 16.52 7.97 -26.51
C LEU A 551 15.89 6.59 -26.68
N LEU A 552 14.60 6.42 -26.36
CA LEU A 552 13.87 5.16 -26.53
C LEU A 552 13.78 4.76 -28.00
N ARG A 553 13.46 5.70 -28.89
CA ARG A 553 13.41 5.47 -30.34
C ARG A 553 14.75 4.97 -30.87
N ARG A 554 15.87 5.61 -30.50
CA ARG A 554 17.23 5.19 -30.86
C ARG A 554 17.58 3.82 -30.27
N LEU A 555 17.27 3.62 -28.99
CA LEU A 555 17.57 2.39 -28.26
C LEU A 555 16.86 1.17 -28.87
N ARG A 556 15.59 1.34 -29.28
CA ARG A 556 14.77 0.28 -29.88
C ARG A 556 15.10 0.05 -31.36
N GLY A 557 15.63 1.07 -32.05
CA GLY A 557 16.11 0.96 -33.44
C GLY A 557 17.46 0.25 -33.60
N GLN A 558 18.28 0.13 -32.55
CA GLN A 558 19.54 -0.62 -32.56
C GLN A 558 19.29 -2.14 -32.50
N VAL A 559 18.97 -2.76 -33.65
CA VAL A 559 18.64 -4.20 -33.79
C VAL A 559 19.87 -5.10 -34.09
N ARG A 560 21.10 -4.56 -34.21
CA ARG A 560 22.31 -5.38 -34.44
C ARG A 560 23.48 -4.97 -33.55
N GLN A 561 24.31 -5.96 -33.19
CA GLN A 561 25.46 -5.88 -32.27
C GLN A 561 26.31 -4.62 -32.49
N PRO A 562 26.92 -4.07 -31.41
CA PRO A 562 27.85 -2.95 -31.56
C PRO A 562 29.01 -3.36 -32.49
N PRO A 563 29.54 -2.46 -33.33
CA PRO A 563 30.77 -2.73 -34.06
C PRO A 563 31.87 -3.08 -33.05
N GLN A 564 32.60 -4.17 -33.29
CA GLN A 564 33.67 -4.67 -32.41
C GLN A 564 34.94 -3.79 -32.41
N ARG A 565 34.91 -2.60 -33.02
CA ARG A 565 36.06 -1.69 -33.12
C ARG A 565 35.63 -0.26 -32.81
N GLU A 566 36.36 0.36 -31.88
CA GLU A 566 36.17 1.75 -31.43
C GLU A 566 36.55 2.80 -32.49
N GLU A 567 37.13 2.39 -33.62
CA GLU A 567 37.71 3.32 -34.62
C GLU A 567 36.75 3.74 -35.74
N ASP A 568 35.57 3.11 -35.89
CA ASP A 568 34.60 3.43 -36.96
C ASP A 568 33.35 4.21 -36.47
N ALA A 569 33.33 4.67 -35.21
CA ALA A 569 32.14 5.24 -34.57
C ALA A 569 32.23 6.76 -34.35
N GLU A 570 32.38 7.55 -35.41
CA GLU A 570 32.04 8.98 -35.32
C GLU A 570 30.52 9.14 -35.11
N GLY A 571 30.12 9.39 -33.86
CA GLY A 571 28.79 9.92 -33.52
C GLY A 571 27.69 8.92 -33.12
N THR A 572 27.99 7.63 -32.92
CA THR A 572 26.96 6.63 -32.56
C THR A 572 27.08 6.22 -31.09
N TYR A 573 26.15 6.67 -30.23
CA TYR A 573 26.09 6.25 -28.82
C TYR A 573 25.88 4.74 -28.70
N SER A 574 26.59 4.11 -27.76
CA SER A 574 26.42 2.69 -27.44
C SER A 574 25.04 2.42 -26.83
N ARG A 575 24.57 1.17 -26.95
CA ARG A 575 23.29 0.75 -26.37
C ARG A 575 23.24 0.96 -24.85
N SER A 576 24.36 0.79 -24.15
CA SER A 576 24.49 1.02 -22.70
C SER A 576 24.38 2.49 -22.35
N GLU A 577 24.97 3.39 -23.14
CA GLU A 577 24.82 4.85 -22.94
C GLU A 577 23.40 5.32 -23.20
N LEU A 578 22.76 4.85 -24.27
CA LEU A 578 21.36 5.15 -24.57
C LEU A 578 20.44 4.65 -23.45
N LEU A 579 20.66 3.42 -22.98
CA LEU A 579 19.92 2.89 -21.85
C LEU A 579 20.15 3.75 -20.61
N ARG A 580 21.39 4.05 -20.24
CA ARG A 580 21.71 4.91 -19.09
C ARG A 580 21.02 6.27 -19.19
N GLY A 581 21.05 6.91 -20.35
CA GLY A 581 20.33 8.16 -20.61
C GLY A 581 18.82 8.03 -20.40
N ALA A 582 18.21 6.97 -20.95
CA ALA A 582 16.79 6.71 -20.78
C ALA A 582 16.42 6.44 -19.31
N LEU A 583 17.28 5.74 -18.56
CA LEU A 583 17.07 5.50 -17.13
C LEU A 583 17.15 6.81 -16.32
N LEU A 584 18.05 7.74 -16.68
CA LEU A 584 18.13 9.06 -16.05
C LEU A 584 16.89 9.91 -16.31
N THR A 585 16.35 9.89 -17.55
CA THR A 585 15.10 10.59 -17.83
C THR A 585 13.92 9.98 -17.09
N ILE A 586 13.84 8.65 -17.00
CA ILE A 586 12.81 7.96 -16.20
C ILE A 586 12.83 8.44 -14.75
N ASN A 587 14.01 8.51 -14.13
CA ASN A 587 14.17 9.01 -12.75
C ASN A 587 13.79 10.50 -12.62
N GLY A 588 14.23 11.34 -13.55
CA GLY A 588 13.91 12.77 -13.55
C GLY A 588 12.42 13.04 -13.68
N ILE A 589 11.74 12.36 -14.60
CA ILE A 589 10.29 12.46 -14.80
C ILE A 589 9.55 11.96 -13.56
N ALA A 590 9.96 10.83 -12.97
CA ALA A 590 9.38 10.30 -11.74
C ALA A 590 9.47 11.29 -10.58
N ALA A 591 10.64 11.89 -10.38
CA ALA A 591 10.88 12.88 -9.33
C ALA A 591 10.02 14.15 -9.53
N GLY A 592 9.83 14.59 -10.78
CA GLY A 592 8.98 15.73 -11.11
C GLY A 592 7.49 15.45 -10.91
N MET A 593 7.01 14.31 -11.42
CA MET A 593 5.59 13.92 -11.38
C MET A 593 5.12 13.60 -9.95
N ARG A 594 6.02 13.09 -9.11
CA ARG A 594 5.75 12.60 -7.75
C ARG A 594 4.57 11.61 -7.77
N ASN A 595 3.51 11.91 -7.04
CA ASN A 595 2.36 11.05 -6.89
C ASN A 595 1.34 11.21 -8.04
N THR A 596 0.95 10.10 -8.66
CA THR A 596 0.11 10.14 -9.87
C THR A 596 -1.05 9.13 -9.91
N GLY A 597 -1.21 8.22 -8.93
CA GLY A 597 -2.30 7.23 -8.95
C GLY A 597 -2.63 6.51 -7.67
#